data_AF-A0A8T3KYS6-F1
#
_entry.id   AF-A0A8T3KYS6-F1
#
_cell.length_a   1.000
_cell.length_b   1.000
_cell.length_c   1.000
_cell.angle_alpha   90.00
_cell.angle_beta   90.00
_cell.angle_gamma   90.00
#
_symmetry.space_group_name_H-M   'P 1'
#
loop_
_entity.id
_entity.type
_entity.pdbx_description
1 polymer ?
#
loop_
_entity_poly.entity_id
_entity_poly.type
_entity_poly.pdbx_seq_one_letter_code
_entity_poly.pdbx_strand_id
1 'polypeptide(L)'
;MHDKNSQTDTLQKDIDVNVFITHKADHLDEAEQIIDALQPYASERLKFKLSEKMPPGVRWEDWIRENVASSQVLFFIVPKPDIDWSWPIYEAGLFEGSPNLEQDSKRIILLHGKNLKTPSPLHRLQTVEATEKSVIDFLKKFFGTTEITGV
;
A
#
# COMPACT_ATOMS: atom_id res chain seq x y z
N MET A 1 -28.34 23.78 -38.93
CA MET A 1 -26.89 24.03 -38.80
C MET A 1 -26.68 24.47 -37.36
N HIS A 2 -26.26 23.57 -36.46
CA HIS A 2 -24.84 23.33 -36.08
C HIS A 2 -24.26 24.63 -35.45
N ASP A 3 -23.83 24.71 -34.19
CA ASP A 3 -23.04 23.79 -33.35
C ASP A 3 -23.28 24.07 -31.85
N LYS A 4 -23.59 23.06 -31.02
CA LYS A 4 -22.68 22.24 -30.18
C LYS A 4 -21.97 23.00 -29.04
N ASN A 5 -22.64 22.97 -27.88
CA ASN A 5 -22.12 22.49 -26.60
C ASN A 5 -20.58 22.47 -26.47
N SER A 6 -19.99 23.54 -25.92
CA SER A 6 -18.62 23.48 -25.39
C SER A 6 -18.66 22.82 -24.02
N GLN A 7 -18.47 21.50 -24.01
CA GLN A 7 -18.16 20.73 -22.81
C GLN A 7 -16.71 21.08 -22.40
N THR A 8 -16.57 21.62 -21.20
CA THR A 8 -15.31 21.66 -20.45
C THR A 8 -14.90 20.24 -20.10
N ASP A 9 -14.09 19.63 -20.95
CA ASP A 9 -13.35 18.41 -20.68
C ASP A 9 -12.21 18.75 -19.70
N THR A 10 -12.48 18.64 -18.40
CA THR A 10 -11.42 18.64 -17.40
C THR A 10 -10.97 17.20 -17.29
N LEU A 11 -9.83 16.86 -17.89
CA LEU A 11 -9.19 15.56 -17.74
C LEU A 11 -8.92 15.32 -16.25
N GLN A 12 -9.83 14.62 -15.59
CA GLN A 12 -9.61 14.05 -14.27
C GLN A 12 -8.46 13.06 -14.44
N LYS A 13 -7.27 13.41 -13.94
CA LYS A 13 -6.11 12.55 -14.00
C LYS A 13 -6.42 11.33 -13.12
N ASP A 14 -6.70 10.17 -13.71
CA ASP A 14 -6.78 8.91 -12.98
C ASP A 14 -5.40 8.64 -12.34
N ILE A 15 -5.29 8.86 -11.02
CA ILE A 15 -4.02 8.68 -10.30
C ILE A 15 -3.90 7.21 -9.90
N ASP A 16 -2.96 6.51 -10.55
CA ASP A 16 -2.48 5.21 -10.07
C ASP A 16 -1.86 5.35 -8.66
N VAL A 17 -2.22 4.43 -7.77
CA VAL A 17 -1.71 4.36 -6.41
C VAL A 17 -0.79 3.16 -6.29
N ASN A 18 0.49 3.45 -6.11
CA ASN A 18 1.52 2.47 -5.84
C ASN A 18 1.47 2.08 -4.36
N VAL A 19 1.30 0.79 -4.11
CA VAL A 19 1.27 0.20 -2.78
C VAL A 19 2.51 -0.68 -2.63
N PHE A 20 3.38 -0.34 -1.67
CA PHE A 20 4.47 -1.21 -1.27
C PHE A 20 3.99 -2.16 -0.18
N ILE A 21 4.17 -3.45 -0.35
CA ILE A 21 3.84 -4.46 0.65
C ILE A 21 5.14 -4.94 1.27
N THR A 22 5.33 -4.64 2.55
CA THR A 22 6.40 -5.22 3.36
C THR A 22 5.87 -6.44 4.11
N HIS A 23 6.64 -7.52 4.03
CA HIS A 23 6.37 -8.80 4.65
C HIS A 23 7.69 -9.51 4.95
N LYS A 24 7.60 -10.65 5.63
CA LYS A 24 8.73 -11.59 5.75
C LYS A 24 8.64 -12.63 4.63
N ALA A 25 9.77 -13.21 4.23
CA ALA A 25 9.83 -14.28 3.22
C ALA A 25 8.85 -15.44 3.47
N ASP A 26 8.72 -15.85 4.72
CA ASP A 26 7.80 -16.92 5.10
C ASP A 26 6.31 -16.51 5.01
N HIS A 27 6.05 -15.24 4.65
CA HIS A 27 4.71 -14.66 4.49
C HIS A 27 4.41 -14.18 3.06
N LEU A 28 5.17 -14.65 2.06
CA LEU A 28 4.92 -14.33 0.66
C LEU A 28 3.53 -14.78 0.22
N ASP A 29 3.11 -15.99 0.61
CA ASP A 29 1.80 -16.54 0.26
C ASP A 29 0.65 -15.66 0.80
N GLU A 30 0.75 -15.16 2.04
CA GLU A 30 -0.25 -14.25 2.59
C GLU A 30 -0.23 -12.89 1.88
N ALA A 31 0.95 -12.40 1.50
CA ALA A 31 1.07 -11.15 0.76
C ALA A 31 0.42 -11.25 -0.63
N GLU A 32 0.62 -12.37 -1.33
CA GLU A 32 -0.02 -12.64 -2.62
C GLU A 32 -1.53 -12.82 -2.48
N GLN A 33 -2.00 -13.53 -1.45
CA GLN A 33 -3.44 -13.65 -1.17
C GLN A 33 -4.11 -12.30 -0.91
N ILE A 34 -3.43 -11.38 -0.22
CA ILE A 34 -3.93 -10.01 -0.03
C ILE A 34 -4.00 -9.27 -1.36
N ILE A 35 -2.99 -9.38 -2.22
CA ILE A 35 -3.02 -8.77 -3.56
C ILE A 35 -4.19 -9.33 -4.36
N ASP A 36 -4.33 -10.65 -4.44
CA ASP A 36 -5.38 -11.33 -5.19
C ASP A 36 -6.77 -10.96 -4.70
N ALA A 37 -6.95 -10.84 -3.39
CA ALA A 37 -8.21 -10.40 -2.80
C ALA A 37 -8.54 -8.94 -3.13
N LEU A 38 -7.54 -8.08 -3.32
CA LEU A 38 -7.73 -6.64 -3.55
C LEU A 38 -7.76 -6.26 -5.03
N GLN A 39 -7.13 -7.05 -5.90
CA GLN A 39 -7.07 -6.82 -7.34
C GLN A 39 -8.45 -6.55 -7.97
N PRO A 40 -9.54 -7.26 -7.62
CA PRO A 40 -10.86 -7.01 -8.20
C PRO A 40 -11.47 -5.66 -7.81
N TYR A 41 -11.10 -5.14 -6.63
CA TYR A 41 -11.62 -3.89 -6.09
C TYR A 41 -10.77 -2.67 -6.46
N ALA A 42 -9.59 -2.92 -7.02
CA ALA A 42 -8.63 -1.89 -7.38
C ALA A 42 -9.03 -1.12 -8.65
N SER A 43 -9.97 -1.61 -9.46
CA SER A 43 -10.28 -1.04 -10.80
C SER A 43 -9.01 -0.70 -11.60
N GLU A 44 -7.97 -1.55 -11.49
CA GLU A 44 -6.61 -1.36 -12.02
C GLU A 44 -5.80 -0.19 -11.44
N ARG A 45 -6.36 0.63 -10.55
CA ARG A 45 -5.71 1.81 -9.93
C ARG A 45 -4.69 1.46 -8.86
N LEU A 46 -4.78 0.29 -8.23
CA LEU A 46 -3.76 -0.17 -7.28
C LEU A 46 -2.64 -0.91 -8.02
N LYS A 47 -1.41 -0.44 -7.84
CA LYS A 47 -0.20 -1.11 -8.34
C LYS A 47 0.60 -1.63 -7.15
N PHE A 48 0.58 -2.94 -6.93
CA PHE A 48 1.27 -3.57 -5.81
C PHE A 48 2.73 -3.88 -6.14
N LYS A 49 3.61 -3.61 -5.17
CA LYS A 49 5.06 -3.89 -5.22
C LYS A 49 5.44 -4.70 -3.99
N LEU A 50 6.06 -5.86 -4.20
CA LEU A 50 6.50 -6.77 -3.12
C LEU A 50 8.01 -6.73 -2.98
N SER A 51 8.51 -6.68 -1.75
CA SER A 51 9.95 -6.66 -1.42
C SER A 51 10.76 -7.80 -2.07
N GLU A 52 10.13 -8.94 -2.35
CA GLU A 52 10.81 -10.16 -2.82
C GLU A 52 10.78 -10.39 -4.34
N LYS A 53 10.06 -9.55 -5.10
CA LYS A 53 9.98 -9.68 -6.58
C LYS A 53 11.12 -8.95 -7.31
N MET A 54 12.32 -8.95 -6.74
CA MET A 54 13.49 -8.30 -7.32
C MET A 54 14.14 -9.16 -8.42
N PRO A 55 14.53 -8.58 -9.58
CA PRO A 55 15.30 -9.29 -10.60
C PRO A 55 16.71 -9.71 -10.14
N PRO A 56 17.23 -10.87 -10.58
CA PRO A 56 18.62 -11.25 -10.33
C PRO A 56 19.62 -10.21 -10.85
N GLY A 57 20.68 -9.96 -10.08
CA GLY A 57 21.76 -9.04 -10.46
C GLY A 57 21.51 -7.57 -10.10
N VAL A 58 20.36 -7.24 -9.52
CA VAL A 58 20.06 -5.91 -9.01
C VAL A 58 20.55 -5.77 -7.57
N ARG A 59 21.03 -4.58 -7.20
CA ARG A 59 21.34 -4.24 -5.81
C ARG A 59 20.04 -4.12 -5.04
N TRP A 60 19.84 -5.02 -4.08
CA TRP A 60 18.61 -5.10 -3.29
C TRP A 60 18.27 -3.79 -2.59
N GLU A 61 19.27 -3.08 -2.08
CA GLU A 61 19.04 -1.85 -1.34
C GLU A 61 18.47 -0.76 -2.24
N ASP A 62 19.04 -0.58 -3.43
CA ASP A 62 18.59 0.42 -4.41
C ASP A 62 17.17 0.11 -4.88
N TRP A 63 16.90 -1.17 -5.18
CA TRP A 63 15.58 -1.62 -5.62
C TRP A 63 14.49 -1.36 -4.57
N ILE A 64 14.78 -1.67 -3.29
CA ILE A 64 13.84 -1.42 -2.20
C ILE A 64 13.63 0.08 -2.02
N ARG A 65 14.70 0.88 -1.99
CA ARG A 65 14.61 2.35 -1.86
C ARG A 65 13.75 2.96 -2.96
N GLU A 66 13.95 2.56 -4.21
CA GLU A 66 13.17 3.05 -5.35
C GLU A 66 11.69 2.68 -5.23
N ASN A 67 11.38 1.42 -4.93
CA ASN A 67 10.00 0.94 -4.84
C ASN A 67 9.25 1.56 -3.66
N VAL A 68 9.92 1.65 -2.50
CA VAL A 68 9.41 2.33 -1.32
C VAL A 68 9.18 3.82 -1.61
N ALA A 69 10.15 4.50 -2.21
CA ALA A 69 10.06 5.94 -2.46
C ALA A 69 8.99 6.32 -3.50
N SER A 70 8.68 5.40 -4.42
CA SER A 70 7.63 5.58 -5.44
C SER A 70 6.21 5.23 -4.96
N SER A 71 6.07 4.71 -3.74
CA SER A 71 4.79 4.23 -3.21
C SER A 71 4.11 5.28 -2.34
N GLN A 72 2.80 5.44 -2.46
CA GLN A 72 2.00 6.34 -1.63
C GLN A 72 1.49 5.65 -0.37
N VAL A 73 1.36 4.33 -0.43
CA VAL A 73 0.87 3.51 0.66
C VAL A 73 1.85 2.37 0.94
N LEU A 74 2.11 2.12 2.22
CA LEU A 74 2.82 0.94 2.68
C LEU A 74 1.86 0.04 3.46
N PHE A 75 1.68 -1.19 2.98
CA PHE A 75 1.04 -2.25 3.72
C PHE A 75 2.10 -3.03 4.48
N PHE A 76 1.98 -3.04 5.79
CA PHE A 76 2.86 -3.78 6.68
C PHE A 76 2.12 -5.03 7.14
N ILE A 77 2.50 -6.19 6.62
CA ILE A 77 1.96 -7.46 7.10
C ILE A 77 2.66 -7.78 8.41
N VAL A 78 1.90 -7.70 9.52
CA VAL A 78 2.41 -7.91 10.87
C VAL A 78 2.76 -9.39 11.04
N PRO A 79 4.06 -9.73 11.18
CA PRO A 79 4.46 -11.10 11.43
C PRO A 79 4.09 -11.50 12.85
N LYS A 80 4.20 -12.79 13.16
CA LYS A 80 3.97 -13.27 14.53
C LYS A 80 5.00 -12.67 15.51
N PRO A 81 4.66 -12.54 16.82
CA PRO A 81 5.53 -11.90 17.81
C PRO A 81 6.87 -12.59 18.05
N ASP A 82 6.98 -13.86 17.68
CA ASP A 82 8.18 -14.70 17.78
C ASP A 82 9.10 -14.62 16.56
N ILE A 83 8.69 -13.91 15.51
CA ILE A 83 9.48 -13.68 14.29
C ILE A 83 10.35 -12.44 14.48
N ASP A 84 11.44 -12.31 13.72
CA ASP A 84 12.24 -11.09 13.62
C ASP A 84 11.60 -10.06 12.68
N TRP A 85 11.38 -8.85 13.21
CA TRP A 85 10.66 -7.77 12.53
C TRP A 85 11.61 -6.74 11.92
N SER A 86 12.92 -6.93 12.11
CA SER A 86 13.95 -5.95 11.73
C SER A 86 13.84 -5.55 10.27
N TRP A 87 13.52 -6.49 9.38
CA TRP A 87 13.37 -6.21 7.96
C TRP A 87 12.13 -5.37 7.61
N PRO A 88 10.89 -5.77 7.98
CA PRO A 88 9.74 -4.90 7.77
C PRO A 88 9.84 -3.53 8.44
N ILE A 89 10.45 -3.45 9.62
CA ILE A 89 10.68 -2.18 10.33
C ILE A 89 11.66 -1.30 9.55
N TYR A 90 12.73 -1.88 9.00
CA TYR A 90 13.67 -1.16 8.15
C TYR A 90 12.97 -0.55 6.92
N GLU A 91 12.15 -1.34 6.21
CA GLU A 91 11.40 -0.86 5.04
C GLU A 91 10.37 0.22 5.40
N ALA A 92 9.69 0.08 6.54
CA ALA A 92 8.78 1.12 7.05
C ALA A 92 9.53 2.43 7.34
N GLY A 93 10.72 2.36 7.97
CA GLY A 93 11.55 3.53 8.21
C GLY A 93 12.03 4.21 6.92
N LEU A 94 12.39 3.42 5.89
CA LEU A 94 12.69 3.96 4.56
C LEU A 94 11.49 4.69 3.94
N PHE A 95 10.30 4.13 4.11
CA PHE A 95 9.06 4.72 3.60
C PHE A 95 8.76 6.07 4.27
N GLU A 96 8.81 6.13 5.60
CA GLU A 96 8.61 7.37 6.35
C GLU A 96 9.64 8.44 5.95
N GLY A 97 10.91 8.04 5.81
CA GLY A 97 12.03 8.93 5.48
C GLY A 97 12.14 9.36 4.01
N SER A 98 11.39 8.74 3.08
CA SER A 98 11.49 9.06 1.64
C SER A 98 11.14 10.53 1.33
N PRO A 99 11.98 11.32 0.66
CA PRO A 99 11.68 12.73 0.37
C PRO A 99 10.67 12.92 -0.77
N ASN A 100 10.32 11.86 -1.51
CA ASN A 100 9.61 11.97 -2.79
C ASN A 100 8.11 12.21 -2.67
N LEU A 101 7.56 12.17 -1.46
CA LEU A 101 6.15 12.46 -1.18
C LEU A 101 6.06 13.34 0.07
N GLU A 102 5.16 14.32 0.03
CA GLU A 102 4.76 15.08 1.22
C GLU A 102 4.37 14.12 2.34
N GLN A 103 4.85 14.37 3.57
CA GLN A 103 4.62 13.45 4.70
C GLN A 103 3.12 13.18 4.92
N ASP A 104 2.28 14.19 4.73
CA ASP A 104 0.83 14.10 4.88
C ASP A 104 0.13 13.30 3.77
N SER A 105 0.86 12.88 2.72
CA SER A 105 0.33 12.01 1.65
C SER A 105 0.68 10.54 1.86
N LYS A 106 1.65 10.23 2.72
CA LYS A 106 2.08 8.85 2.98
C LYS A 106 1.19 8.17 3.99
N ARG A 107 0.89 6.89 3.77
CA ARG A 107 0.14 6.08 4.73
C ARG A 107 0.83 4.75 4.99
N ILE A 108 0.99 4.40 6.26
CA ILE A 108 1.36 3.06 6.70
C ILE A 108 0.13 2.41 7.29
N ILE A 109 -0.18 1.20 6.83
CA ILE A 109 -1.32 0.41 7.30
C ILE A 109 -0.79 -0.92 7.79
N LEU A 110 -1.04 -1.20 9.07
CA LEU A 110 -0.63 -2.46 9.68
C LEU A 110 -1.72 -3.50 9.48
N LEU A 111 -1.45 -4.49 8.64
CA LEU A 111 -2.32 -5.64 8.39
C LEU A 111 -1.98 -6.75 9.38
N HIS A 112 -2.91 -7.10 10.25
CA HIS A 112 -2.67 -8.15 11.26
C HIS A 112 -3.69 -9.28 11.18
N GLY A 113 -3.25 -10.50 11.46
CA GLY A 113 -4.15 -11.64 11.66
C GLY A 113 -5.04 -11.51 12.91
N LYS A 114 -5.99 -12.42 13.04
CA LYS A 114 -6.86 -12.52 14.22
C LYS A 114 -6.03 -12.66 15.50
N ASN A 115 -6.37 -11.89 16.52
CA ASN A 115 -5.80 -11.95 17.88
C ASN A 115 -4.31 -11.58 18.00
N LEU A 116 -3.71 -10.93 17.00
CA LEU A 116 -2.34 -10.43 17.14
C LEU A 116 -2.32 -9.06 17.84
N LYS A 117 -1.49 -8.95 18.87
CA LYS A 117 -1.15 -7.66 19.49
C LYS A 117 -0.05 -7.02 18.64
N THR A 118 -0.31 -5.84 18.13
CA THR A 118 0.70 -4.96 17.52
C THR A 118 1.82 -4.69 18.54
N PRO A 119 3.09 -4.62 18.14
CA PRO A 119 4.20 -4.44 19.08
C PRO A 119 4.33 -2.96 19.44
N SER A 120 5.00 -2.68 20.56
CA SER A 120 5.15 -1.32 21.09
C SER A 120 5.66 -0.27 20.08
N PRO A 121 6.61 -0.55 19.17
CA PRO A 121 7.10 0.44 18.20
C PRO A 121 6.02 0.91 17.20
N LEU A 122 5.01 0.07 16.97
CA LEU A 122 3.99 0.28 15.94
C LEU A 122 2.62 0.65 16.52
N HIS A 123 2.50 0.79 17.86
CA HIS A 123 1.25 1.14 18.55
C HIS A 123 0.65 2.49 18.14
N ARG A 124 1.46 3.39 17.56
CA ARG A 124 1.01 4.71 17.12
C ARG A 124 0.31 4.67 15.76
N LEU A 125 0.43 3.58 15.02
CA LEU A 125 -0.13 3.42 13.69
C LEU A 125 -1.50 2.74 13.76
N GLN A 126 -2.39 3.12 12.84
CA GLN A 126 -3.68 2.48 12.72
C GLN A 126 -3.52 1.05 12.19
N THR A 127 -4.17 0.11 12.86
CA THR A 127 -4.14 -1.31 12.52
C THR A 127 -5.45 -1.72 11.86
N VAL A 128 -5.36 -2.60 10.88
CA VAL A 128 -6.48 -3.19 10.17
C VAL A 128 -6.35 -4.71 10.27
N GLU A 129 -7.39 -5.37 10.78
CA GLU A 129 -7.45 -6.83 10.72
C GLU A 129 -7.45 -7.24 9.24
N ALA A 130 -6.55 -8.13 8.84
CA ALA A 130 -6.33 -8.57 7.47
C ALA A 130 -7.46 -9.48 6.95
N THR A 131 -8.71 -9.08 7.16
CA THR A 131 -9.87 -9.65 6.47
C THR A 131 -10.12 -8.87 5.20
N GLU A 132 -10.56 -9.56 4.14
CA GLU A 132 -10.92 -8.95 2.86
C GLU A 132 -11.82 -7.71 3.06
N LYS A 133 -12.90 -7.86 3.85
CA LYS A 133 -13.84 -6.76 4.15
C LYS A 133 -13.16 -5.56 4.77
N SER A 134 -12.34 -5.74 5.81
CA SER A 134 -11.72 -4.64 6.54
C SER A 134 -10.72 -3.88 5.66
N VAL A 135 -9.95 -4.59 4.83
CA VAL A 135 -8.99 -3.96 3.92
C VAL A 135 -9.72 -3.22 2.80
N ILE A 136 -10.80 -3.80 2.24
CA ILE A 136 -11.65 -3.11 1.26
C ILE A 136 -12.29 -1.85 1.87
N ASP A 137 -12.87 -1.94 3.07
CA ASP A 137 -13.51 -0.81 3.72
C ASP A 137 -12.50 0.31 4.01
N PHE A 138 -11.26 -0.07 4.39
CA PHE A 138 -10.16 0.88 4.50
C PHE A 138 -9.86 1.54 3.15
N LEU A 139 -9.66 0.77 2.09
CA LEU A 139 -9.33 1.29 0.77
C LEU A 139 -10.44 2.19 0.24
N LYS A 140 -11.71 1.79 0.37
CA LYS A 140 -12.87 2.60 0.00
C LYS A 140 -12.92 3.92 0.77
N LYS A 141 -12.57 3.95 2.05
CA LYS A 141 -12.48 5.21 2.79
C LYS A 141 -11.30 6.04 2.32
N PHE A 142 -10.16 5.42 2.11
CA PHE A 142 -8.94 6.08 1.64
C PHE A 142 -9.15 6.74 0.27
N PHE A 143 -9.75 6.00 -0.66
CA PHE A 143 -10.10 6.46 -2.00
C PHE A 143 -11.35 7.36 -1.98
N GLY A 144 -12.36 7.07 -1.17
CA GLY A 144 -13.63 7.81 -1.14
C GLY A 144 -13.61 9.14 -0.39
N THR A 145 -12.58 9.42 0.42
CA THR A 145 -12.43 10.71 1.14
C THR A 145 -11.52 11.72 0.45
N THR A 146 -10.95 11.35 -0.70
CA THR A 146 -10.35 12.31 -1.64
C THR A 146 -11.22 12.30 -2.89
N GLU A 147 -12.30 13.12 -2.90
CA GLU A 147 -13.26 13.28 -4.00
C GLU A 147 -13.17 12.22 -5.12
N ILE A 148 -13.75 11.04 -4.88
CA ILE A 148 -14.13 10.13 -5.97
C ILE A 148 -15.62 10.35 -6.19
N THR A 149 -15.92 11.41 -6.94
CA THR A 149 -17.18 11.50 -7.67
C THR A 149 -17.01 10.73 -8.97
N GLY A 150 -17.38 9.45 -8.93
CA GLY A 150 -17.56 8.62 -10.11
C GLY A 150 -18.75 7.72 -9.86
N VAL A 151 -19.93 8.22 -10.23
CA VAL A 151 -21.22 7.53 -10.19
C VAL A 151 -21.19 6.29 -11.08
#